data_AF-A0A1I2ZI55-F1
#
_entry.id   AF-A0A1I2ZI55-F1
#
_cell.length_a   1.000
_cell.length_b   1.000
_cell.length_c   1.000
_cell.angle_alpha   90.00
_cell.angle_beta   90.00
_cell.angle_gamma   90.00
#
_symmetry.space_group_name_H-M   'P 1'
#
loop_
_entity.id
_entity.type
_entity.pdbx_description
1 polymer ?
#
loop_
_entity_poly.entity_id
_entity_poly.type
_entity_poly.pdbx_seq_one_letter_code
_entity_poly.pdbx_strand_id
1 'polypeptide(L)'
;MKQRNKFPNASVLSILTYDHEENGIRYDNDILYISVRTVPDYFGMDTLFWYPGTGRKGSAAIVWKKLKVKHWFACGKDDLIKQRYDHLLLTKSCEIDGQLVKFRLPSFTKEMYTPDPFYDRNQNETVQLLVADMSHFPQAFLQKENLQILSGYQKSTTDIKALYPVGLYEKNELYKNLTKKNFGSVEMRQAYLTFHGSRSKEAAEKVIDKRKPIGERSRTRASLAGMIGFYQEDFMAEKKYAAIFSDKNGVESGRSEIDRSNGIFRAAFDDQSGKGSVTILVDDMALKKIDYTLIKDIKFDVNMASGTLNDIYGRSHMQIEKSKPRPETFSTYTWQKDVYANPEDGNIKLSDTFKELFNYLGPNLVIADPYFINNIKLNELTKEFMLTDCQLSMLNAIATAAVMGEISELTILGYNSRANQHFDRDEDSTGTTTEQRFVRYETLFRNFIASNKLGDYLADSSIKFNNAPNDFHNRYWFSLSADRKKLEKCIVVTTSIGNMFEVDFLPITDQAQLTQITMKYFNLLKFSKNELSI
;
A
#
# COMPACT_ATOMS: atom_id res chain seq x y z
N MET A 1 -27.85 -4.94 13.49
CA MET A 1 -27.95 -5.06 12.01
C MET A 1 -26.70 -5.77 11.52
N LYS A 2 -26.82 -6.98 10.96
CA LYS A 2 -25.67 -7.72 10.39
C LYS A 2 -25.22 -6.99 9.13
N GLN A 3 -23.98 -6.49 9.09
CA GLN A 3 -23.34 -6.13 7.82
C GLN A 3 -23.33 -7.41 6.97
N ARG A 4 -24.16 -7.45 5.92
CA ARG A 4 -23.97 -8.42 4.84
C ARG A 4 -22.63 -8.02 4.21
N ASN A 5 -21.64 -8.91 4.20
CA ASN A 5 -20.38 -8.71 3.49
C ASN A 5 -20.74 -8.56 2.01
N LYS A 6 -20.79 -7.33 1.49
CA LYS A 6 -21.15 -7.07 0.11
C LYS A 6 -19.88 -7.14 -0.73
N PHE A 7 -19.90 -7.95 -1.79
CA PHE A 7 -18.85 -7.99 -2.80
C PHE A 7 -18.62 -6.58 -3.35
N PRO A 8 -17.36 -6.12 -3.49
CA PRO A 8 -17.07 -4.94 -4.28
C PRO A 8 -17.79 -5.05 -5.60
N ASN A 9 -18.61 -4.06 -5.88
CA ASN A 9 -19.49 -4.07 -7.03
C ASN A 9 -19.47 -2.71 -7.74
N ALA A 10 -18.47 -1.86 -7.45
CA ALA A 10 -18.36 -0.53 -8.00
C ALA A 10 -17.38 -0.47 -9.18
N SER A 11 -17.81 0.07 -10.30
CA SER A 11 -16.95 0.39 -11.44
C SER A 11 -17.00 1.87 -11.74
N VAL A 12 -15.98 2.36 -12.44
CA VAL A 12 -15.92 3.71 -12.99
C VAL A 12 -15.92 3.67 -14.51
N LEU A 13 -16.64 4.59 -15.13
CA LEU A 13 -16.65 4.82 -16.58
C LEU A 13 -15.96 6.15 -16.85
N SER A 14 -14.94 6.14 -17.70
CA SER A 14 -14.24 7.34 -18.16
C SER A 14 -14.33 7.44 -19.67
N ILE A 15 -14.78 8.59 -20.17
CA ILE A 15 -14.87 8.87 -21.61
C ILE A 15 -14.11 10.16 -21.89
N LEU A 16 -13.11 10.08 -22.75
CA LEU A 16 -12.40 11.23 -23.32
C LEU A 16 -12.94 11.49 -24.71
N THR A 17 -13.39 12.71 -24.95
CA THR A 17 -13.87 13.14 -26.26
C THR A 17 -13.22 14.43 -26.69
N TYR A 18 -13.31 14.78 -27.97
CA TYR A 18 -12.91 16.08 -28.45
C TYR A 18 -13.90 16.62 -29.48
N ASP A 19 -13.92 17.96 -29.59
CA ASP A 19 -14.71 18.67 -30.59
C ASP A 19 -13.77 19.27 -31.62
N HIS A 20 -14.06 19.03 -32.90
CA HIS A 20 -13.26 19.57 -34.00
C HIS A 20 -14.14 20.02 -35.17
N GLU A 21 -13.50 20.68 -36.12
CA GLU A 21 -14.15 21.14 -37.34
C GLU A 21 -13.30 20.68 -38.53
N GLU A 22 -13.93 20.01 -39.49
CA GLU A 22 -13.28 19.56 -40.71
C GLU A 22 -14.14 20.01 -41.90
N ASN A 23 -13.54 20.75 -42.83
CA ASN A 23 -14.23 21.29 -44.01
C ASN A 23 -15.50 22.12 -43.68
N GLY A 24 -15.47 22.88 -42.58
CA GLY A 24 -16.61 23.69 -42.12
C GLY A 24 -17.73 22.90 -41.42
N ILE A 25 -17.54 21.59 -41.24
CA ILE A 25 -18.49 20.72 -40.53
C ILE A 25 -17.97 20.54 -39.11
N ARG A 26 -18.81 20.90 -38.14
CA ARG A 26 -18.53 20.71 -36.71
C ARG A 26 -18.84 19.28 -36.30
N TYR A 27 -17.88 18.66 -35.64
CA TYR A 27 -17.99 17.34 -35.03
C TYR A 27 -17.84 17.48 -33.53
N ASP A 28 -18.90 17.10 -32.81
CA ASP A 28 -18.92 17.11 -31.35
C ASP A 28 -18.80 15.68 -30.80
N ASN A 29 -18.02 15.54 -29.74
CA ASN A 29 -17.85 14.31 -28.95
C ASN A 29 -17.29 13.10 -29.73
N ASP A 30 -16.27 13.30 -30.56
CA ASP A 30 -15.51 12.20 -31.12
C ASP A 30 -14.70 11.53 -29.99
N ILE A 31 -14.83 10.21 -29.82
CA ILE A 31 -14.19 9.48 -28.73
C ILE A 31 -12.69 9.35 -29.01
N LEU A 32 -11.88 9.85 -28.06
CA LEU A 32 -10.44 9.66 -28.01
C LEU A 32 -10.03 8.47 -27.12
N TYR A 33 -10.79 8.22 -26.06
CA TYR A 33 -10.55 7.07 -25.21
C TYR A 33 -11.79 6.75 -24.39
N ILE A 34 -12.12 5.47 -24.21
CA ILE A 34 -13.21 5.06 -23.31
C ILE A 34 -12.76 3.90 -22.43
N SER A 35 -12.98 3.97 -21.13
CA SER A 35 -12.61 2.90 -20.23
C SER A 35 -13.66 2.62 -19.16
N VAL A 36 -13.77 1.34 -18.80
CA VAL A 36 -14.44 0.86 -17.60
C VAL A 36 -13.40 0.20 -16.71
N ARG A 37 -13.28 0.66 -15.47
CA ARG A 37 -12.35 0.09 -14.48
C ARG A 37 -13.09 -0.35 -13.25
N THR A 38 -12.65 -1.46 -12.67
CA THR A 38 -13.22 -1.96 -11.43
C THR A 38 -12.60 -1.26 -10.24
N VAL A 39 -13.40 -0.95 -9.22
CA VAL A 39 -12.94 -0.35 -7.97
C VAL A 39 -13.22 -1.33 -6.83
N PRO A 40 -12.32 -1.47 -5.84
CA PRO A 40 -12.54 -2.32 -4.67
C PRO A 40 -13.48 -1.64 -3.65
N ASP A 41 -14.62 -1.14 -4.12
CA ASP A 41 -15.62 -0.45 -3.30
C ASP A 41 -17.03 -1.01 -3.53
N TYR A 42 -17.94 -0.73 -2.60
CA TYR A 42 -19.34 -1.10 -2.66
C TYR A 42 -20.22 0.09 -3.03
N PHE A 43 -20.92 -0.01 -4.15
CA PHE A 43 -21.93 0.96 -4.56
C PHE A 43 -23.34 0.46 -4.22
N GLY A 44 -23.99 1.15 -3.29
CA GLY A 44 -25.31 0.76 -2.77
C GLY A 44 -26.51 1.21 -3.60
N MET A 45 -26.34 2.21 -4.46
CA MET A 45 -27.43 2.82 -5.22
C MET A 45 -27.64 2.12 -6.57
N ASP A 46 -28.89 2.02 -7.02
CA ASP A 46 -29.28 1.48 -8.33
C ASP A 46 -29.24 2.55 -9.45
N THR A 47 -28.38 3.55 -9.30
CA THR A 47 -28.23 4.67 -10.23
C THR A 47 -26.76 4.98 -10.44
N LEU A 48 -26.40 5.41 -11.65
CA LEU A 48 -25.06 5.92 -11.93
C LEU A 48 -24.89 7.32 -11.36
N PHE A 49 -23.74 7.59 -10.75
CA PHE A 49 -23.34 8.92 -10.35
C PHE A 49 -22.36 9.48 -11.39
N TRP A 50 -22.77 10.52 -12.09
CA TRP A 50 -21.90 11.28 -12.99
C TRP A 50 -21.20 12.39 -12.19
N TYR A 51 -19.87 12.44 -12.30
CA TYR A 51 -19.11 13.47 -11.60
C TYR A 51 -19.30 14.81 -12.30
N PRO A 52 -19.64 15.87 -11.55
CA PRO A 52 -19.78 17.20 -12.12
C PRO A 52 -18.41 17.69 -12.61
N GLY A 53 -18.27 17.87 -13.92
CA GLY A 53 -17.20 18.68 -14.48
C GLY A 53 -17.37 20.15 -14.07
N THR A 54 -16.46 21.03 -14.46
CA THR A 54 -16.54 22.49 -14.20
C THR A 54 -17.74 23.21 -14.88
N GLY A 55 -18.83 22.51 -15.17
CA GLY A 55 -20.18 23.02 -15.42
C GLY A 55 -21.22 22.04 -14.83
N ARG A 56 -22.16 22.53 -14.03
CA ARG A 56 -23.28 21.75 -13.45
C ARG A 56 -24.26 21.30 -14.56
N LYS A 57 -25.01 20.21 -14.34
CA LYS A 57 -26.12 19.69 -15.18
C LYS A 57 -25.69 18.93 -16.46
N GLY A 58 -24.97 17.81 -16.33
CA GLY A 58 -24.69 16.92 -17.46
C GLY A 58 -23.64 17.39 -18.48
N SER A 59 -22.74 18.32 -18.10
CA SER A 59 -21.65 18.78 -18.98
C SER A 59 -20.28 18.22 -18.58
N ALA A 60 -19.47 17.83 -19.57
CA ALA A 60 -18.12 17.30 -19.39
C ALA A 60 -17.12 18.33 -18.85
N ALA A 61 -16.06 17.85 -18.20
CA ALA A 61 -14.93 18.69 -17.80
C ALA A 61 -14.01 18.97 -19.00
N ILE A 62 -13.72 20.24 -19.30
CA ILE A 62 -12.72 20.58 -20.32
C ILE A 62 -11.32 20.39 -19.72
N VAL A 63 -10.63 19.34 -20.17
CA VAL A 63 -9.30 18.95 -19.68
C VAL A 63 -8.19 19.39 -20.62
N TRP A 64 -8.51 19.74 -21.87
CA TRP A 64 -7.56 20.35 -22.79
C TRP A 64 -8.21 21.43 -23.64
N LYS A 65 -7.88 22.70 -23.41
CA LYS A 65 -8.53 23.83 -24.10
C LYS A 65 -8.25 23.84 -25.60
N LYS A 66 -6.98 23.72 -26.00
CA LYS A 66 -6.54 23.83 -27.40
C LYS A 66 -7.21 22.80 -28.31
N LEU A 67 -7.26 21.54 -27.87
CA LEU A 67 -7.90 20.44 -28.61
C LEU A 67 -9.38 20.26 -28.27
N LYS A 68 -9.93 21.11 -27.38
CA LYS A 68 -11.30 20.99 -26.85
C LYS A 68 -11.58 19.57 -26.29
N VAL A 69 -10.59 18.97 -25.63
CA VAL A 69 -10.76 17.64 -25.02
C VAL A 69 -11.61 17.76 -23.77
N LYS A 70 -12.61 16.90 -23.69
CA LYS A 70 -13.60 16.78 -22.64
C LYS A 70 -13.45 15.44 -21.93
N HIS A 71 -13.66 15.44 -20.63
CA HIS A 71 -13.69 14.24 -19.79
C HIS A 71 -15.07 14.07 -19.16
N TRP A 72 -15.68 12.92 -19.43
CA TRP A 72 -16.90 12.44 -18.80
C TRP A 72 -16.52 11.32 -17.84
N PHE A 73 -16.98 11.39 -16.60
CA PHE A 73 -16.61 10.43 -15.57
C PHE A 73 -17.84 10.03 -14.75
N ALA A 74 -18.06 8.73 -14.58
CA ALA A 74 -19.13 8.19 -13.74
C ALA A 74 -18.61 7.09 -12.83
N CYS A 75 -19.28 6.89 -11.70
CA CYS A 75 -19.16 5.70 -10.88
C CYS A 75 -20.54 5.08 -10.63
N GLY A 76 -20.58 3.77 -10.39
CA GLY A 76 -21.82 3.08 -10.11
C GLY A 76 -21.60 1.58 -9.97
N LYS A 77 -22.70 0.83 -9.85
CA LYS A 77 -22.61 -0.64 -9.83
C LYS A 77 -22.04 -1.17 -11.16
N ASP A 78 -21.30 -2.27 -11.09
CA ASP A 78 -20.62 -2.86 -12.26
C ASP A 78 -21.58 -3.16 -13.40
N ASP A 79 -22.73 -3.77 -13.09
CA ASP A 79 -23.77 -4.12 -14.05
C ASP A 79 -24.36 -2.88 -14.73
N LEU A 80 -24.63 -1.82 -13.96
CA LEU A 80 -25.15 -0.56 -14.49
C LEU A 80 -24.12 0.18 -15.34
N ILE A 81 -22.86 0.23 -14.90
CA ILE A 81 -21.75 0.84 -15.66
C ILE A 81 -21.53 0.06 -16.96
N LYS A 82 -21.51 -1.27 -16.89
CA LYS A 82 -21.35 -2.15 -18.04
C LYS A 82 -22.52 -2.00 -19.02
N GLN A 83 -23.76 -2.00 -18.54
CA GLN A 83 -24.95 -1.76 -19.35
C GLN A 83 -24.85 -0.41 -20.07
N ARG A 84 -24.41 0.63 -19.36
CA ARG A 84 -24.25 1.97 -19.92
C ARG A 84 -23.16 2.02 -20.99
N TYR A 85 -22.03 1.38 -20.74
CA TYR A 85 -20.94 1.24 -21.70
C TYR A 85 -21.37 0.48 -22.96
N ASP A 86 -21.99 -0.69 -22.79
CA ASP A 86 -22.45 -1.51 -23.91
C ASP A 86 -23.54 -0.79 -24.73
N HIS A 87 -24.45 -0.08 -24.07
CA HIS A 87 -25.45 0.77 -24.72
C HIS A 87 -24.81 1.91 -25.53
N LEU A 88 -23.78 2.57 -24.99
CA LEU A 88 -23.04 3.63 -25.69
C LEU A 88 -22.36 3.08 -26.95
N LEU A 89 -21.70 1.92 -26.87
CA LEU A 89 -21.05 1.32 -28.04
C LEU A 89 -22.05 0.94 -29.14
N LEU A 90 -23.25 0.49 -28.75
CA LEU A 90 -24.29 0.07 -29.68
C LEU A 90 -25.01 1.26 -30.33
N THR A 91 -25.48 2.21 -29.52
CA THR A 91 -26.35 3.31 -29.98
C THR A 91 -25.58 4.58 -30.33
N LYS A 92 -24.30 4.63 -29.99
CA LYS A 92 -23.47 5.84 -30.08
C LYS A 92 -24.05 7.02 -29.29
N SER A 93 -24.77 6.72 -28.21
CA SER A 93 -25.42 7.73 -27.37
C SER A 93 -25.46 7.30 -25.91
N CYS A 94 -25.53 8.27 -25.00
CA CYS A 94 -25.57 8.05 -23.57
C CYS A 94 -26.44 9.12 -22.90
N GLU A 95 -27.37 8.72 -22.05
CA GLU A 95 -28.06 9.66 -21.16
C GLU A 95 -27.16 9.98 -19.95
N ILE A 96 -26.88 11.26 -19.76
CA ILE A 96 -26.02 11.83 -18.71
C ILE A 96 -26.83 12.93 -18.02
N ASP A 97 -27.15 12.75 -16.73
CA ASP A 97 -28.01 13.66 -15.95
C ASP A 97 -29.32 14.04 -16.68
N GLY A 98 -29.97 13.08 -17.33
CA GLY A 98 -31.23 13.31 -18.06
C GLY A 98 -31.07 13.94 -19.45
N GLN A 99 -29.84 14.17 -19.92
CA GLN A 99 -29.56 14.67 -21.27
C GLN A 99 -28.99 13.58 -22.16
N LEU A 100 -29.54 13.41 -23.37
CA LEU A 100 -29.01 12.50 -24.36
C LEU A 100 -27.80 13.12 -25.08
N VAL A 101 -26.61 12.58 -24.82
CA VAL A 101 -25.37 12.97 -25.48
C VAL A 101 -25.06 11.97 -26.60
N LYS A 102 -24.84 12.47 -27.82
CA LYS A 102 -24.39 11.66 -28.95
C LYS A 102 -22.87 11.67 -29.04
N PHE A 103 -22.30 10.51 -29.34
CA PHE A 103 -20.87 10.27 -29.50
C PHE A 103 -20.57 9.76 -30.90
N ARG A 104 -19.35 9.99 -31.36
CA ARG A 104 -18.83 9.37 -32.58
C ARG A 104 -17.69 8.43 -32.20
N LEU A 105 -17.84 7.18 -32.62
CA LEU A 105 -16.85 6.13 -32.41
C LEU A 105 -16.14 5.82 -33.73
N PRO A 106 -14.82 5.60 -33.72
CA PRO A 106 -14.12 5.03 -34.87
C PRO A 106 -14.63 3.61 -35.15
N SER A 107 -14.39 3.08 -36.34
CA SER A 107 -14.63 1.65 -36.61
C SER A 107 -13.65 0.80 -35.79
N PHE A 108 -14.16 -0.20 -35.08
CA PHE A 108 -13.35 -0.99 -34.16
C PHE A 108 -13.69 -2.48 -34.15
N THR A 109 -12.73 -3.28 -33.70
CA THR A 109 -12.92 -4.67 -33.27
C THR A 109 -12.81 -4.78 -31.75
N LYS A 110 -13.43 -5.81 -31.17
CA LYS A 110 -13.27 -6.16 -29.76
C LYS A 110 -12.33 -7.34 -29.65
N GLU A 111 -11.29 -7.22 -28.84
CA GLU A 111 -10.42 -8.33 -28.49
C GLU A 111 -10.47 -8.57 -26.98
N MET A 112 -10.60 -9.83 -26.58
CA MET A 112 -10.56 -10.22 -25.19
C MET A 112 -9.12 -10.60 -24.85
N TYR A 113 -8.55 -9.91 -23.87
CA TYR A 113 -7.30 -10.27 -23.25
C TYR A 113 -7.62 -10.97 -21.93
N THR A 114 -7.40 -12.28 -21.92
CA THR A 114 -7.47 -13.10 -20.71
C THR A 114 -6.03 -13.31 -20.23
N PRO A 115 -5.61 -12.64 -19.15
CA PRO A 115 -4.30 -12.90 -18.56
C PRO A 115 -4.24 -14.35 -18.10
N ASP A 116 -3.05 -14.96 -18.20
CA ASP A 116 -2.88 -16.33 -17.74
C ASP A 116 -3.04 -16.34 -16.20
N PRO A 117 -4.04 -17.07 -15.66
CA PRO A 117 -4.32 -17.07 -14.22
C PRO A 117 -3.20 -17.69 -13.39
N PHE A 118 -2.15 -18.25 -14.02
CA PHE A 118 -0.99 -18.85 -13.39
C PHE A 118 0.29 -17.99 -13.46
N TYR A 119 0.32 -16.94 -14.29
CA TYR A 119 1.52 -16.10 -14.46
C TYR A 119 1.30 -14.61 -14.15
N ASP A 120 0.08 -14.08 -14.32
CA ASP A 120 -0.21 -12.66 -14.14
C ASP A 120 -0.97 -12.40 -12.83
N ARG A 121 -0.21 -12.19 -11.76
CA ARG A 121 -0.70 -12.18 -10.36
C ARG A 121 -1.82 -11.15 -10.06
N ASN A 122 -1.95 -10.10 -10.87
CA ASN A 122 -2.85 -8.96 -10.60
C ASN A 122 -3.60 -8.43 -11.85
N GLN A 123 -3.61 -9.15 -12.98
CA GLN A 123 -4.28 -8.63 -14.17
C GLN A 123 -5.74 -9.10 -14.24
N ASN A 124 -6.66 -8.14 -14.29
CA ASN A 124 -8.05 -8.42 -14.63
C ASN A 124 -8.15 -8.83 -16.10
N GLU A 125 -9.13 -9.67 -16.42
CA GLU A 125 -9.57 -9.83 -17.81
C GLU A 125 -9.96 -8.47 -18.37
N THR A 126 -9.47 -8.15 -19.57
CA THR A 126 -9.76 -6.88 -20.23
C THR A 126 -10.29 -7.09 -21.63
N VAL A 127 -11.39 -6.41 -21.97
CA VAL A 127 -11.82 -6.26 -23.36
C VAL A 127 -11.22 -4.99 -23.91
N GLN A 128 -10.48 -5.10 -25.02
CA GLN A 128 -9.84 -3.97 -25.71
C GLN A 128 -10.64 -3.61 -26.97
N LEU A 129 -10.71 -2.31 -27.27
CA LEU A 129 -11.31 -1.78 -28.48
C LEU A 129 -10.21 -1.33 -29.43
N LEU A 130 -10.01 -2.08 -30.52
CA LEU A 130 -8.92 -1.84 -31.45
C LEU A 130 -9.42 -1.17 -32.73
N VAL A 131 -8.70 -0.15 -33.19
CA VAL A 131 -8.92 0.47 -34.51
C VAL A 131 -7.88 -0.02 -35.52
N ALA A 132 -8.25 0.02 -36.81
CA ALA A 132 -7.32 -0.35 -37.89
C ALA A 132 -6.11 0.61 -37.95
N ASP A 133 -6.36 1.90 -37.75
CA ASP A 133 -5.36 2.96 -37.74
C ASP A 133 -5.79 4.14 -36.84
N MET A 134 -4.83 4.99 -36.50
CA MET A 134 -5.02 6.13 -35.59
C MET A 134 -5.13 7.48 -36.33
N SER A 135 -5.39 7.50 -37.64
CA SER A 135 -5.37 8.72 -38.46
C SER A 135 -6.42 9.76 -38.03
N HIS A 136 -7.55 9.30 -37.50
CA HIS A 136 -8.63 10.15 -36.97
C HIS A 136 -8.33 10.78 -35.60
N PHE A 137 -7.19 10.46 -34.98
CA PHE A 137 -6.80 11.01 -33.69
C PHE A 137 -5.88 12.20 -33.87
N PRO A 138 -6.09 13.32 -33.15
CA PRO A 138 -5.19 14.46 -33.23
C PRO A 138 -3.76 14.07 -32.85
N GLN A 139 -2.78 14.35 -33.72
CA GLN A 139 -1.37 14.00 -33.48
C GLN A 139 -0.84 14.57 -32.16
N ALA A 140 -1.24 15.79 -31.80
CA ALA A 140 -0.89 16.40 -30.52
C ALA A 140 -1.42 15.58 -29.32
N PHE A 141 -2.59 14.96 -29.43
CA PHE A 141 -3.15 14.12 -28.37
C PHE A 141 -2.35 12.82 -28.17
N LEU A 142 -1.78 12.27 -29.24
CA LEU A 142 -1.00 11.03 -29.19
C LEU A 142 0.42 11.19 -28.62
N GLN A 143 0.85 12.43 -28.34
CA GLN A 143 2.18 12.69 -27.76
C GLN A 143 2.23 12.22 -26.29
N LYS A 144 3.29 11.48 -25.97
CA LYS A 144 3.49 10.86 -24.65
C LYS A 144 3.47 11.89 -23.52
N GLU A 145 4.09 13.04 -23.74
CA GLU A 145 4.21 14.12 -22.75
C GLU A 145 2.83 14.66 -22.39
N ASN A 146 1.98 14.93 -23.38
CA ASN A 146 0.63 15.44 -23.17
C ASN A 146 -0.26 14.41 -22.44
N LEU A 147 -0.13 13.13 -22.78
CA LEU A 147 -0.85 12.05 -22.08
C LEU A 147 -0.35 11.84 -20.64
N GLN A 148 0.93 12.09 -20.35
CA GLN A 148 1.43 12.10 -18.98
C GLN A 148 0.90 13.28 -18.15
N ILE A 149 0.71 14.46 -18.76
CA ILE A 149 0.05 15.60 -18.11
C ILE A 149 -1.42 15.27 -17.82
N LEU A 150 -2.16 14.73 -18.80
CA LEU A 150 -3.55 14.29 -18.62
C LEU A 150 -3.66 13.23 -17.52
N SER A 151 -2.74 12.26 -17.47
CA SER A 151 -2.76 11.21 -16.45
C SER A 151 -2.30 11.70 -15.06
N GLY A 152 -1.81 12.94 -14.94
CA GLY A 152 -1.37 13.54 -13.68
C GLY A 152 0.06 13.19 -13.24
N TYR A 153 0.88 12.60 -14.12
CA TYR A 153 2.29 12.28 -13.84
C TYR A 153 3.27 13.38 -14.27
N GLN A 154 2.76 14.42 -14.92
CA GLN A 154 3.47 15.67 -15.17
C GLN A 154 2.61 16.85 -14.70
N LYS A 155 3.27 17.96 -14.35
CA LYS A 155 2.59 19.16 -13.85
C LYS A 155 1.62 19.69 -14.92
N SER A 156 0.38 19.97 -14.52
CA SER A 156 -0.62 20.59 -15.40
C SER A 156 -0.11 21.92 -15.96
N THR A 157 -0.53 22.23 -17.19
CA THR A 157 -0.24 23.49 -17.86
C THR A 157 -1.47 24.39 -17.85
N THR A 158 -1.37 25.60 -18.40
CA THR A 158 -2.52 26.48 -18.64
C THR A 158 -3.55 25.86 -19.59
N ASP A 159 -3.09 24.93 -20.43
CA ASP A 159 -3.83 24.38 -21.57
C ASP A 159 -4.32 22.96 -21.31
N ILE A 160 -3.55 22.14 -20.58
CA ILE A 160 -3.83 20.73 -20.27
C ILE A 160 -3.92 20.56 -18.75
N LYS A 161 -5.07 20.09 -18.29
CA LYS A 161 -5.34 19.74 -16.89
C LYS A 161 -5.36 18.23 -16.72
N ALA A 162 -4.96 17.74 -15.56
CA ALA A 162 -5.08 16.32 -15.25
C ALA A 162 -6.55 15.87 -15.25
N LEU A 163 -6.75 14.60 -15.62
CA LEU A 163 -8.01 13.89 -15.51
C LEU A 163 -8.38 13.70 -14.03
N TYR A 164 -9.68 13.60 -13.75
CA TYR A 164 -10.19 13.36 -12.41
C TYR A 164 -10.84 11.97 -12.31
N PRO A 165 -10.50 11.15 -11.28
CA PRO A 165 -9.48 11.40 -10.27
C PRO A 165 -8.07 11.37 -10.87
N VAL A 166 -7.15 12.10 -10.24
CA VAL A 166 -5.72 12.02 -10.58
C VAL A 166 -5.23 10.60 -10.27
N GLY A 167 -4.43 10.01 -11.15
CA GLY A 167 -3.98 8.62 -11.01
C GLY A 167 -5.02 7.58 -11.47
N LEU A 168 -6.10 8.00 -12.14
CA LEU A 168 -7.06 7.06 -12.75
C LEU A 168 -6.41 6.04 -13.69
N TYR A 169 -5.32 6.42 -14.36
CA TYR A 169 -4.52 5.57 -15.24
C TYR A 169 -3.09 5.47 -14.70
N GLU A 170 -2.43 4.33 -14.90
CA GLU A 170 -1.02 4.18 -14.52
C GLU A 170 -0.10 5.04 -15.41
N LYS A 171 1.15 5.23 -14.96
CA LYS A 171 2.14 6.01 -15.71
C LYS A 171 2.36 5.41 -17.11
N ASN A 172 2.06 6.22 -18.13
CA ASN A 172 2.11 5.87 -19.55
C ASN A 172 1.02 4.91 -20.05
N GLU A 173 0.03 4.55 -19.24
CA GLU A 173 -0.96 3.55 -19.66
C GLU A 173 -1.77 4.01 -20.88
N LEU A 174 -2.33 5.23 -20.84
CA LEU A 174 -3.05 5.81 -21.98
C LEU A 174 -2.19 5.81 -23.25
N TYR A 175 -0.93 6.20 -23.14
CA TYR A 175 0.01 6.20 -24.26
C TYR A 175 0.28 4.77 -24.79
N LYS A 176 0.51 3.79 -23.91
CA LYS A 176 0.72 2.39 -24.29
C LYS A 176 -0.52 1.81 -24.99
N ASN A 177 -1.72 2.13 -24.54
CA ASN A 177 -2.95 1.66 -25.16
C ASN A 177 -3.12 2.28 -26.55
N LEU A 178 -3.03 3.61 -26.66
CA LEU A 178 -3.22 4.30 -27.94
C LEU A 178 -2.14 3.93 -28.99
N THR A 179 -0.89 3.69 -28.57
CA THR A 179 0.17 3.22 -29.49
C THR A 179 -0.06 1.80 -30.00
N LYS A 180 -0.75 0.95 -29.21
CA LYS A 180 -1.26 -0.37 -29.65
C LYS A 180 -2.57 -0.28 -30.43
N LYS A 181 -2.99 0.92 -30.85
CA LYS A 181 -4.28 1.17 -31.53
C LYS A 181 -5.50 0.81 -30.68
N ASN A 182 -5.32 0.75 -29.35
CA ASN A 182 -6.38 0.51 -28.40
C ASN A 182 -6.93 1.85 -27.88
N PHE A 183 -8.15 2.20 -28.30
CA PHE A 183 -8.83 3.42 -27.84
C PHE A 183 -9.85 3.13 -26.73
N GLY A 184 -9.96 1.91 -26.23
CA GLY A 184 -10.78 1.67 -25.06
C GLY A 184 -10.64 0.32 -24.39
N SER A 185 -10.86 0.28 -23.09
CA SER A 185 -10.68 -0.92 -22.27
C SER A 185 -11.85 -1.14 -21.30
N VAL A 186 -12.22 -2.40 -21.08
CA VAL A 186 -13.18 -2.77 -20.04
C VAL A 186 -12.51 -3.82 -19.17
N GLU A 187 -12.26 -3.47 -17.92
CA GLU A 187 -11.87 -4.45 -16.91
C GLU A 187 -13.08 -5.24 -16.46
N MET A 188 -12.97 -6.56 -16.49
CA MET A 188 -13.96 -7.46 -15.93
C MET A 188 -13.58 -7.73 -14.48
N ARG A 189 -14.56 -7.59 -13.57
CA ARG A 189 -14.32 -7.90 -12.16
C ARG A 189 -14.01 -9.36 -11.99
N GLN A 190 -12.84 -9.64 -11.43
CA GLN A 190 -12.46 -10.97 -10.98
C GLN A 190 -12.74 -11.14 -9.49
N ALA A 191 -12.74 -12.40 -9.05
CA ALA A 191 -12.82 -12.72 -7.65
C ALA A 191 -11.64 -12.13 -6.86
N TYR A 192 -11.97 -11.51 -5.74
CA TYR A 192 -11.00 -10.93 -4.82
C TYR A 192 -10.44 -12.02 -3.92
N LEU A 193 -9.11 -12.10 -3.81
CA LEU A 193 -8.43 -13.07 -2.96
C LEU A 193 -7.33 -12.37 -2.17
N THR A 194 -7.38 -12.49 -0.85
CA THR A 194 -6.31 -12.09 0.05
C THR A 194 -6.10 -13.16 1.10
N PHE A 195 -4.89 -13.32 1.60
CA PHE A 195 -4.56 -14.30 2.63
C PHE A 195 -3.28 -13.90 3.36
N HIS A 196 -3.14 -14.41 4.59
CA HIS A 196 -1.97 -14.18 5.40
C HIS A 196 -1.67 -15.39 6.29
N GLY A 197 -0.40 -15.52 6.68
CA GLY A 197 0.01 -16.50 7.68
C GLY A 197 -0.59 -16.18 9.06
N SER A 198 -0.95 -17.21 9.81
CA SER A 198 -1.44 -17.09 11.19
C SER A 198 -0.72 -18.09 12.09
N ARG A 199 -0.22 -17.59 13.23
CA ARG A 199 0.36 -18.40 14.31
C ARG A 199 -0.68 -18.76 15.39
N SER A 200 -1.94 -18.36 15.22
CA SER A 200 -2.96 -18.46 16.27
C SER A 200 -3.55 -19.87 16.43
N LYS A 201 -3.81 -20.27 17.68
CA LYS A 201 -4.55 -21.50 18.06
C LYS A 201 -5.95 -21.59 17.44
N GLU A 202 -6.60 -20.46 17.17
CA GLU A 202 -7.97 -20.41 16.64
C GLU A 202 -8.09 -20.97 15.21
N ALA A 203 -7.03 -20.87 14.40
CA ALA A 203 -6.95 -21.50 13.09
C ALA A 203 -6.86 -23.04 13.21
N ALA A 204 -6.26 -23.55 14.28
CA ALA A 204 -6.12 -24.99 14.55
C ALA A 204 -7.38 -25.58 15.22
N GLU A 205 -8.03 -24.86 16.14
CA GLU A 205 -9.13 -25.40 16.96
C GLU A 205 -10.44 -25.67 16.19
N LYS A 206 -10.68 -25.00 15.05
CA LYS A 206 -11.87 -25.26 14.20
C LYS A 206 -11.64 -26.30 13.10
N VAL A 207 -10.40 -26.70 12.84
CA VAL A 207 -10.03 -27.72 11.83
C VAL A 207 -10.03 -29.14 12.42
N ILE A 208 -10.11 -29.27 13.75
CA ILE A 208 -10.16 -30.59 14.41
C ILE A 208 -11.51 -31.27 14.09
N ASP A 209 -11.46 -32.26 13.22
CA ASP A 209 -12.56 -33.18 12.95
C ASP A 209 -13.00 -33.86 14.27
N LYS A 210 -14.21 -33.54 14.73
CA LYS A 210 -14.78 -34.04 15.99
C LYS A 210 -14.97 -35.57 16.00
N ARG A 211 -14.73 -36.26 14.88
CA ARG A 211 -14.90 -37.72 14.72
C ARG A 211 -13.71 -38.55 15.18
N LYS A 212 -12.54 -37.98 15.48
CA LYS A 212 -11.38 -38.76 15.96
C LYS A 212 -11.44 -39.06 17.48
N PRO A 213 -11.09 -40.28 17.93
CA PRO A 213 -11.11 -40.68 19.34
C PRO A 213 -10.20 -39.81 20.22
N ILE A 214 -10.61 -39.58 21.47
CA ILE A 214 -9.95 -38.69 22.43
C ILE A 214 -8.46 -39.05 22.67
N GLY A 215 -8.09 -40.33 22.49
CA GLY A 215 -6.72 -40.84 22.69
C GLY A 215 -5.75 -40.64 21.52
N GLU A 216 -6.25 -40.37 20.29
CA GLU A 216 -5.41 -40.06 19.12
C GLU A 216 -5.19 -38.55 18.93
N ARG A 217 -5.75 -37.72 19.82
CA ARG A 217 -5.41 -36.30 19.97
C ARG A 217 -4.04 -36.17 20.66
N SER A 218 -3.04 -36.83 20.07
CA SER A 218 -1.69 -36.94 20.60
C SER A 218 -0.98 -35.59 20.58
N ARG A 219 -0.08 -35.46 21.54
CA ARG A 219 0.69 -34.27 21.92
C ARG A 219 1.64 -33.84 20.79
N THR A 220 1.16 -33.04 19.86
CA THR A 220 1.98 -32.10 19.06
C THR A 220 1.35 -30.72 19.21
N ARG A 221 1.55 -30.13 20.40
CA ARG A 221 1.05 -28.80 20.79
C ARG A 221 1.96 -27.65 20.37
N ALA A 222 3.03 -27.94 19.63
CA ALA A 222 3.98 -26.97 19.12
C ALA A 222 3.66 -26.68 17.64
N SER A 223 3.35 -25.41 17.35
CA SER A 223 3.32 -24.76 16.03
C SER A 223 2.43 -25.35 14.92
N LEU A 224 1.12 -25.47 15.12
CA LEU A 224 0.21 -25.45 13.95
C LEU A 224 0.15 -24.02 13.40
N ALA A 225 1.07 -23.70 12.50
CA ALA A 225 1.07 -22.45 11.75
C ALA A 225 0.14 -22.63 10.53
N GLY A 226 -0.91 -21.80 10.41
CA GLY A 226 -1.91 -21.90 9.35
C GLY A 226 -1.93 -20.67 8.43
N MET A 227 -2.84 -20.69 7.46
CA MET A 227 -3.21 -19.54 6.63
C MET A 227 -4.66 -19.20 6.88
N ILE A 228 -4.92 -17.91 7.01
CA ILE A 228 -6.27 -17.37 6.98
C ILE A 228 -6.39 -16.57 5.71
N GLY A 229 -7.43 -16.83 4.93
CA GLY A 229 -7.70 -16.07 3.73
C GLY A 229 -9.15 -15.69 3.60
N PHE A 230 -9.37 -14.76 2.69
CA PHE A 230 -10.64 -14.22 2.32
C PHE A 230 -10.74 -14.24 0.81
N TYR A 231 -11.74 -14.95 0.31
CA TYR A 231 -12.10 -15.05 -1.08
C TYR A 231 -13.50 -14.49 -1.26
N GLN A 232 -13.65 -13.56 -2.20
CA GLN A 232 -14.92 -12.91 -2.46
C GLN A 232 -15.26 -12.99 -3.95
N GLU A 233 -16.44 -13.50 -4.24
CA GLU A 233 -17.04 -13.69 -5.56
C GLU A 233 -18.56 -13.67 -5.40
N ASP A 234 -19.29 -13.58 -6.52
CA ASP A 234 -20.70 -13.97 -6.59
C ASP A 234 -20.86 -15.51 -6.50
N PHE A 235 -20.82 -16.04 -5.28
CA PHE A 235 -20.84 -17.49 -5.04
C PHE A 235 -22.09 -18.16 -5.60
N MET A 236 -21.88 -19.17 -6.46
CA MET A 236 -22.95 -20.04 -6.94
C MET A 236 -23.40 -21.02 -5.85
N ALA A 237 -24.72 -21.15 -5.67
CA ALA A 237 -25.32 -21.90 -4.55
C ALA A 237 -25.09 -23.41 -4.62
N GLU A 238 -24.89 -23.95 -5.82
CA GLU A 238 -24.67 -25.36 -6.12
C GLU A 238 -23.19 -25.74 -6.17
N LYS A 239 -22.28 -24.75 -6.24
CA LYS A 239 -20.85 -24.95 -6.41
C LYS A 239 -20.12 -25.07 -5.06
N LYS A 240 -19.10 -25.94 -5.03
CA LYS A 240 -18.18 -26.08 -3.88
C LYS A 240 -16.91 -25.28 -4.14
N TYR A 241 -16.52 -24.48 -3.15
CA TYR A 241 -15.35 -23.61 -3.23
C TYR A 241 -14.31 -24.05 -2.19
N ALA A 242 -13.07 -24.24 -2.62
CA ALA A 242 -11.97 -24.61 -1.73
C ALA A 242 -10.69 -23.82 -2.05
N ALA A 243 -9.86 -23.60 -1.04
CA ALA A 243 -8.51 -23.10 -1.19
C ALA A 243 -7.51 -24.21 -0.86
N ILE A 244 -6.59 -24.50 -1.79
CA ILE A 244 -5.50 -25.44 -1.62
C ILE A 244 -4.19 -24.66 -1.58
N PHE A 245 -3.39 -24.88 -0.55
CA PHE A 245 -2.04 -24.36 -0.46
C PHE A 245 -1.06 -25.48 -0.82
N SER A 246 -0.14 -25.19 -1.72
CA SER A 246 0.93 -26.08 -2.12
C SER A 246 2.29 -25.45 -1.88
N ASP A 247 3.30 -26.26 -1.59
CA ASP A 247 4.68 -25.80 -1.47
C ASP A 247 5.31 -25.44 -2.84
N LYS A 248 6.58 -25.02 -2.83
CA LYS A 248 7.34 -24.71 -4.05
C LYS A 248 7.50 -25.89 -5.02
N ASN A 249 7.33 -27.13 -4.55
CA ASN A 249 7.42 -28.35 -5.36
C ASN A 249 6.03 -28.80 -5.85
N GLY A 250 4.97 -28.05 -5.53
CA GLY A 250 3.59 -28.39 -5.88
C GLY A 250 2.94 -29.41 -4.95
N VAL A 251 3.59 -29.78 -3.84
CA VAL A 251 3.02 -30.70 -2.84
C VAL A 251 1.98 -29.95 -2.01
N GLU A 252 0.74 -30.47 -1.97
CA GLU A 252 -0.32 -29.92 -1.13
C GLU A 252 0.13 -29.90 0.34
N SER A 253 0.21 -28.70 0.89
CA SER A 253 0.56 -28.47 2.29
C SER A 253 -0.71 -28.42 3.15
N GLY A 254 -1.82 -27.92 2.61
CA GLY A 254 -3.12 -27.93 3.29
C GLY A 254 -4.27 -27.36 2.48
N ARG A 255 -5.49 -27.64 2.92
CA ARG A 255 -6.74 -27.33 2.20
C ARG A 255 -7.81 -26.83 3.15
N SER A 256 -8.66 -25.91 2.66
CA SER A 256 -9.83 -25.41 3.38
C SER A 256 -11.01 -25.22 2.42
N GLU A 257 -12.21 -25.52 2.89
CA GLU A 257 -13.43 -25.02 2.24
C GLU A 257 -13.56 -23.51 2.46
N ILE A 258 -14.14 -22.79 1.50
CA ILE A 258 -14.40 -21.36 1.58
C ILE A 258 -15.84 -21.15 2.06
N ASP A 259 -16.00 -20.46 3.19
CA ASP A 259 -17.32 -20.13 3.72
C ASP A 259 -18.01 -19.10 2.83
N ARG A 260 -18.97 -19.55 2.00
CA ARG A 260 -19.70 -18.70 1.04
C ARG A 260 -20.48 -17.55 1.69
N SER A 261 -20.79 -17.63 2.99
CA SER A 261 -21.52 -16.56 3.69
C SER A 261 -20.64 -15.34 3.98
N ASN A 262 -19.33 -15.54 4.12
CA ASN A 262 -18.41 -14.50 4.54
C ASN A 262 -17.07 -14.50 3.79
N GLY A 263 -16.83 -15.41 2.85
CA GLY A 263 -15.62 -15.55 2.05
C GLY A 263 -14.41 -16.12 2.79
N ILE A 264 -14.49 -16.41 4.10
CA ILE A 264 -13.32 -16.75 4.89
C ILE A 264 -12.98 -18.23 4.75
N PHE A 265 -11.69 -18.53 4.62
CA PHE A 265 -11.15 -19.89 4.66
C PHE A 265 -9.93 -19.95 5.59
N ARG A 266 -9.67 -21.14 6.15
CA ARG A 266 -8.62 -21.37 7.14
C ARG A 266 -7.97 -22.73 6.91
N ALA A 267 -6.74 -22.75 6.43
CA ALA A 267 -5.98 -23.97 6.21
C ALA A 267 -4.89 -24.11 7.28
N ALA A 268 -4.79 -25.29 7.89
CA ALA A 268 -3.70 -25.63 8.80
C ALA A 268 -2.61 -26.40 8.05
N PHE A 269 -1.34 -26.20 8.44
CA PHE A 269 -0.19 -26.91 7.88
C PHE A 269 0.69 -27.46 9.01
N ASP A 270 1.31 -28.61 8.77
CA ASP A 270 2.28 -29.21 9.71
C ASP A 270 3.66 -28.58 9.59
N ASP A 271 4.05 -28.18 8.37
CA ASP A 271 5.21 -27.34 8.09
C ASP A 271 4.80 -26.33 7.02
N GLN A 272 5.18 -25.10 7.26
CA GLN A 272 4.80 -24.01 6.39
C GLN A 272 5.99 -23.87 5.43
N SER A 273 5.85 -24.10 4.12
CA SER A 273 6.95 -23.79 3.20
C SER A 273 7.11 -22.28 3.05
N GLY A 274 8.35 -21.75 3.04
CA GLY A 274 8.61 -20.30 2.89
C GLY A 274 8.16 -19.74 1.56
N LYS A 275 7.90 -20.61 0.58
CA LYS A 275 7.36 -20.28 -0.75
C LYS A 275 6.36 -21.36 -1.15
N GLY A 276 5.31 -20.96 -1.85
CA GLY A 276 4.26 -21.86 -2.28
C GLY A 276 3.24 -21.16 -3.18
N SER A 277 2.06 -21.74 -3.31
CA SER A 277 0.94 -21.14 -4.03
C SER A 277 -0.38 -21.48 -3.37
N VAL A 278 -1.34 -20.56 -3.42
CA VAL A 278 -2.75 -20.83 -3.10
C VAL A 278 -3.51 -21.01 -4.40
N THR A 279 -4.28 -22.08 -4.49
CA THR A 279 -5.15 -22.38 -5.63
C THR A 279 -6.59 -22.39 -5.14
N ILE A 280 -7.46 -21.60 -5.77
CA ILE A 280 -8.90 -21.65 -5.54
C ILE A 280 -9.51 -22.67 -6.50
N LEU A 281 -10.26 -23.61 -5.95
CA LEU A 281 -10.98 -24.63 -6.69
C LEU A 281 -12.48 -24.36 -6.64
N VAL A 282 -13.15 -24.54 -7.78
CA VAL A 282 -14.61 -24.61 -7.90
C VAL A 282 -14.97 -25.99 -8.44
N ASP A 283 -15.68 -26.80 -7.66
CA ASP A 283 -15.96 -28.22 -7.95
C ASP A 283 -14.68 -28.98 -8.37
N ASP A 284 -13.61 -28.80 -7.60
CA ASP A 284 -12.28 -29.39 -7.81
C ASP A 284 -11.54 -28.92 -9.08
N MET A 285 -12.08 -27.97 -9.85
CA MET A 285 -11.38 -27.32 -10.96
C MET A 285 -10.67 -26.05 -10.51
N ALA A 286 -9.39 -25.89 -10.88
CA ALA A 286 -8.61 -24.70 -10.55
C ALA A 286 -9.15 -23.47 -11.27
N LEU A 287 -9.63 -22.49 -10.51
CA LEU A 287 -10.13 -21.21 -11.00
C LEU A 287 -9.05 -20.12 -10.93
N LYS A 288 -8.27 -20.10 -9.86
CA LYS A 288 -7.25 -19.06 -9.62
C LYS A 288 -6.05 -19.66 -8.91
N LYS A 289 -4.83 -19.24 -9.26
CA LYS A 289 -3.61 -19.60 -8.52
C LYS A 289 -2.78 -18.35 -8.24
N ILE A 290 -2.36 -18.18 -7.00
CA ILE A 290 -1.45 -17.10 -6.60
C ILE A 290 -0.27 -17.71 -5.88
N ASP A 291 0.93 -17.50 -6.42
CA ASP A 291 2.16 -17.82 -5.70
C ASP A 291 2.36 -16.89 -4.51
N TYR A 292 2.89 -17.41 -3.42
CA TYR A 292 3.24 -16.64 -2.24
C TYR A 292 4.65 -16.97 -1.75
N THR A 293 5.23 -16.01 -1.04
CA THR A 293 6.38 -16.21 -0.17
C THR A 293 5.94 -15.89 1.25
N LEU A 294 6.01 -16.87 2.14
CA LEU A 294 5.78 -16.71 3.56
C LEU A 294 7.10 -16.39 4.25
N ILE A 295 7.12 -15.23 4.87
CA ILE A 295 8.17 -14.85 5.81
C ILE A 295 8.04 -15.77 7.04
N LYS A 296 9.02 -16.67 7.21
CA LYS A 296 9.13 -17.58 8.35
C LYS A 296 10.36 -17.22 9.16
N ASP A 297 10.23 -17.32 10.48
CA ASP A 297 11.34 -17.28 11.43
C ASP A 297 12.41 -16.24 11.05
N ILE A 298 11.99 -14.97 10.89
CA ILE A 298 12.94 -13.86 10.83
C ILE A 298 13.68 -13.86 12.16
N LYS A 299 14.85 -14.48 12.18
CA LYS A 299 15.88 -14.22 13.16
C LYS A 299 16.59 -12.96 12.73
N PHE A 300 16.61 -11.98 13.63
CA PHE A 300 17.28 -10.72 13.41
C PHE A 300 18.80 -10.94 13.59
N ASP A 301 19.44 -11.58 12.62
CA ASP A 301 20.90 -11.81 12.61
C ASP A 301 21.58 -10.76 11.72
N VAL A 302 21.71 -9.53 12.22
CA VAL A 302 22.61 -8.55 11.60
C VAL A 302 24.02 -8.91 12.04
N ASN A 303 24.72 -9.68 11.21
CA ASN A 303 26.06 -10.17 11.52
C ASN A 303 27.13 -9.16 11.09
N MET A 304 27.71 -8.47 12.07
CA MET A 304 28.94 -7.69 11.93
C MET A 304 30.16 -8.61 12.00
N ALA A 305 30.84 -8.77 10.87
CA ALA A 305 32.15 -9.42 10.79
C ALA A 305 33.07 -8.56 9.91
N SER A 306 34.28 -8.25 10.40
CA SER A 306 35.36 -7.64 9.61
C SER A 306 34.99 -6.33 8.89
N GLY A 307 34.29 -5.39 9.55
CA GLY A 307 33.97 -4.07 8.98
C GLY A 307 32.88 -4.09 7.90
N THR A 308 32.11 -5.18 7.81
CA THR A 308 30.96 -5.33 6.93
C THR A 308 29.71 -5.62 7.74
N LEU A 309 28.65 -4.84 7.49
CA LEU A 309 27.31 -5.03 8.06
C LEU A 309 26.47 -5.84 7.08
N ASN A 310 26.03 -7.03 7.45
CA ASN A 310 25.00 -7.75 6.71
C ASN A 310 23.63 -7.38 7.28
N ASP A 311 22.81 -6.69 6.51
CA ASP A 311 21.49 -6.23 6.93
C ASP A 311 20.45 -7.37 6.94
N ILE A 312 19.26 -7.12 7.48
CA ILE A 312 18.24 -8.19 7.64
C ILE A 312 17.73 -8.77 6.31
N TYR A 313 18.04 -8.10 5.19
CA TYR A 313 17.68 -8.52 3.84
C TYR A 313 18.88 -9.18 3.13
N GLY A 314 19.95 -9.49 3.85
CA GLY A 314 21.14 -10.15 3.33
C GLY A 314 22.07 -9.24 2.51
N ARG A 315 21.89 -7.91 2.57
CA ARG A 315 22.77 -6.96 1.86
C ARG A 315 23.97 -6.60 2.71
N SER A 316 25.16 -6.65 2.11
CA SER A 316 26.41 -6.28 2.77
C SER A 316 26.73 -4.79 2.57
N HIS A 317 26.97 -4.07 3.66
CA HIS A 317 27.40 -2.66 3.67
C HIS A 317 28.81 -2.57 4.23
N MET A 318 29.79 -2.14 3.41
CA MET A 318 31.17 -1.95 3.86
C MET A 318 31.35 -0.60 4.56
N GLN A 319 32.09 -0.59 5.66
CA GLN A 319 32.41 0.61 6.46
C GLN A 319 33.26 1.66 5.73
N ILE A 320 33.86 1.34 4.56
CA ILE A 320 34.92 2.16 3.92
C ILE A 320 34.39 3.36 3.10
N GLU A 321 33.07 3.55 2.94
CA GLU A 321 32.59 4.77 2.28
C GLU A 321 32.72 5.98 3.21
N LYS A 322 33.85 6.70 3.10
CA LYS A 322 33.99 8.10 3.57
C LYS A 322 32.71 8.85 3.20
N SER A 323 32.04 9.40 4.23
CA SER A 323 30.75 10.08 4.16
C SER A 323 30.56 10.82 2.84
N LYS A 324 29.70 10.29 1.97
CA LYS A 324 29.16 11.08 0.86
C LYS A 324 28.59 12.37 1.46
N PRO A 325 28.80 13.53 0.83
CA PRO A 325 28.22 14.78 1.32
C PRO A 325 26.71 14.59 1.49
N ARG A 326 26.18 15.00 2.64
CA ARG A 326 24.77 14.80 2.97
C ARG A 326 23.90 15.47 1.92
N PRO A 327 22.78 14.84 1.53
CA PRO A 327 21.88 15.44 0.56
C PRO A 327 21.26 16.73 1.15
N GLU A 328 21.37 17.83 0.41
CA GLU A 328 20.74 19.11 0.77
C GLU A 328 19.22 19.08 0.59
N THR A 329 18.74 18.21 -0.30
CA THR A 329 17.33 18.07 -0.62
C THR A 329 16.87 16.63 -0.43
N PHE A 330 15.59 16.47 -0.09
CA PHE A 330 14.88 15.20 -0.10
C PHE A 330 13.71 15.37 -1.07
N SER A 331 13.43 14.37 -1.90
CA SER A 331 12.29 14.45 -2.81
C SER A 331 11.03 13.98 -2.10
N THR A 332 9.90 14.63 -2.36
CA THR A 332 8.60 14.07 -1.95
C THR A 332 8.47 12.66 -2.51
N TYR A 333 8.11 11.72 -1.64
CA TYR A 333 7.98 10.32 -2.01
C TYR A 333 6.80 9.69 -1.30
N THR A 334 5.98 8.96 -2.05
CA THR A 334 4.91 8.12 -1.52
C THR A 334 5.33 6.67 -1.66
N TRP A 335 5.42 5.96 -0.55
CA TRP A 335 5.60 4.52 -0.50
C TRP A 335 4.25 3.85 -0.31
N GLN A 336 3.96 2.83 -1.10
CA GLN A 336 2.74 2.02 -1.01
C GLN A 336 3.15 0.55 -1.04
N LYS A 337 2.70 -0.25 -0.08
CA LYS A 337 3.08 -1.67 0.03
C LYS A 337 2.68 -2.45 -1.23
N ASP A 338 1.53 -2.11 -1.80
CA ASP A 338 0.87 -2.91 -2.84
C ASP A 338 1.43 -2.67 -4.26
N VAL A 339 2.34 -1.70 -4.44
CA VAL A 339 3.00 -1.48 -5.75
C VAL A 339 4.17 -2.42 -6.01
N TYR A 340 4.58 -3.19 -4.99
CA TYR A 340 5.68 -4.14 -5.08
C TYR A 340 5.15 -5.55 -5.32
N ALA A 341 5.67 -6.23 -6.34
CA ALA A 341 5.30 -7.61 -6.66
C ALA A 341 5.71 -8.62 -5.58
N ASN A 342 6.71 -8.26 -4.76
CA ASN A 342 7.20 -9.02 -3.62
C ASN A 342 7.16 -8.13 -2.36
N PRO A 343 6.52 -8.56 -1.26
CA PRO A 343 6.52 -7.82 -0.01
C PRO A 343 7.93 -7.51 0.53
N GLU A 344 8.90 -8.40 0.29
CA GLU A 344 10.29 -8.19 0.67
C GLU A 344 10.90 -6.98 -0.06
N ASP A 345 10.67 -6.84 -1.37
CA ASP A 345 11.13 -5.69 -2.15
C ASP A 345 10.52 -4.38 -1.64
N GLY A 346 9.24 -4.43 -1.25
CA GLY A 346 8.56 -3.29 -0.63
C GLY A 346 9.19 -2.90 0.71
N ASN A 347 9.52 -3.88 1.56
CA ASN A 347 10.13 -3.67 2.87
C ASN A 347 11.59 -3.20 2.77
N ILE A 348 12.35 -3.74 1.79
CA ILE A 348 13.69 -3.26 1.42
C ILE A 348 13.59 -1.80 0.99
N LYS A 349 12.64 -1.48 0.10
CA LYS A 349 12.50 -0.11 -0.38
C LYS A 349 12.06 0.86 0.72
N LEU A 350 11.18 0.43 1.62
CA LEU A 350 10.81 1.20 2.81
C LEU A 350 12.03 1.44 3.72
N SER A 351 12.84 0.41 3.96
CA SER A 351 14.08 0.51 4.73
C SER A 351 15.07 1.47 4.09
N ASP A 352 15.22 1.44 2.77
CA ASP A 352 16.10 2.34 2.03
C ASP A 352 15.60 3.77 2.09
N THR A 353 14.29 3.99 1.98
CA THR A 353 13.69 5.31 2.14
C THR A 353 13.89 5.86 3.54
N PHE A 354 13.74 5.05 4.60
CA PHE A 354 14.07 5.49 5.96
C PHE A 354 15.54 5.87 6.10
N LYS A 355 16.45 5.09 5.53
CA LYS A 355 17.89 5.40 5.53
C LYS A 355 18.19 6.71 4.81
N GLU A 356 17.65 6.91 3.60
CA GLU A 356 17.78 8.17 2.85
C GLU A 356 17.25 9.36 3.66
N LEU A 357 16.12 9.18 4.35
CA LEU A 357 15.53 10.18 5.22
C LEU A 357 16.43 10.49 6.42
N PHE A 358 17.01 9.47 7.05
CA PHE A 358 17.94 9.64 8.17
C PHE A 358 19.21 10.37 7.75
N ASN A 359 19.79 10.03 6.60
CA ASN A 359 20.93 10.73 6.03
C ASN A 359 20.58 12.21 5.72
N TYR A 360 19.40 12.46 5.15
CA TYR A 360 18.92 13.81 4.89
C TYR A 360 18.78 14.63 6.17
N LEU A 361 18.05 14.11 7.18
CA LEU A 361 17.82 14.82 8.44
C LEU A 361 19.14 15.02 9.20
N GLY A 362 20.01 14.01 9.21
CA GLY A 362 21.34 14.07 9.79
C GLY A 362 21.41 13.51 11.22
N PRO A 363 22.45 13.88 11.97
CA PRO A 363 22.98 13.06 13.05
C PRO A 363 22.15 13.11 14.33
N ASN A 364 21.46 14.23 14.56
CA ASN A 364 20.64 14.48 15.74
C ASN A 364 19.17 14.43 15.35
N LEU A 365 18.66 13.22 15.16
CA LEU A 365 17.30 12.99 14.67
C LEU A 365 16.29 13.04 15.82
N VAL A 366 15.17 13.72 15.57
CA VAL A 366 13.99 13.69 16.43
C VAL A 366 12.79 13.18 15.64
N ILE A 367 12.12 12.18 16.18
CA ILE A 367 10.85 11.65 15.68
C ILE A 367 9.74 12.14 16.61
N ALA A 368 8.93 13.11 16.15
CA ALA A 368 7.78 13.61 16.90
C ALA A 368 6.50 12.87 16.49
N ASP A 369 6.11 11.97 17.38
CA ASP A 369 4.90 11.14 17.54
C ASP A 369 4.14 10.56 16.33
N PRO A 370 4.68 9.58 15.59
CA PRO A 370 3.88 8.64 14.80
C PRO A 370 3.17 7.57 15.67
N TYR A 371 2.68 7.97 16.86
CA TYR A 371 2.12 7.21 18.00
C TYR A 371 3.11 6.32 18.77
N PHE A 372 4.24 6.95 19.09
CA PHE A 372 5.28 6.56 20.04
C PHE A 372 5.74 5.11 19.96
N ILE A 373 5.85 4.69 18.69
CA ILE A 373 6.43 3.47 18.13
C ILE A 373 5.80 2.19 18.70
N ASN A 374 4.46 2.20 18.67
CA ASN A 374 3.42 1.16 18.53
C ASN A 374 3.66 -0.31 19.00
N ASN A 375 2.56 -1.01 19.32
CA ASN A 375 2.48 -2.25 20.14
C ASN A 375 3.62 -3.27 19.92
N ILE A 376 4.69 -3.17 20.71
CA ILE A 376 5.72 -4.20 20.80
C ILE A 376 5.17 -5.33 21.66
N LYS A 377 4.84 -6.43 21.00
CA LYS A 377 4.37 -7.65 21.66
C LYS A 377 5.56 -8.52 21.97
N LEU A 378 5.60 -9.04 23.19
CA LEU A 378 6.53 -10.10 23.56
C LEU A 378 5.81 -11.42 23.38
N ASN A 379 6.43 -12.37 22.66
CA ASN A 379 5.94 -13.73 22.65
C ASN A 379 6.25 -14.38 24.00
N GLU A 380 5.23 -14.71 24.79
CA GLU A 380 5.44 -15.24 26.14
C GLU A 380 6.16 -16.60 26.17
N LEU A 381 6.06 -17.39 25.09
CA LEU A 381 6.67 -18.71 24.97
C LEU A 381 8.14 -18.63 24.56
N THR A 382 8.45 -17.83 23.53
CA THR A 382 9.83 -17.71 23.01
C THR A 382 10.64 -16.61 23.69
N LYS A 383 9.96 -15.70 24.41
CA LYS A 383 10.54 -14.46 24.96
C LYS A 383 11.15 -13.55 23.89
N GLU A 384 10.73 -13.69 22.64
CA GLU A 384 11.15 -12.85 21.51
C GLU A 384 10.12 -11.77 21.21
N PHE A 385 10.58 -10.63 20.69
CA PHE A 385 9.71 -9.55 20.26
C PHE A 385 9.05 -9.85 18.91
N MET A 386 7.74 -9.66 18.83
CA MET A 386 6.95 -9.73 17.60
C MET A 386 6.85 -8.33 17.00
N LEU A 387 7.70 -8.05 16.01
CA LEU A 387 7.74 -6.77 15.30
C LEU A 387 7.00 -6.87 13.96
N THR A 388 6.39 -5.77 13.53
CA THR A 388 5.81 -5.65 12.19
C THR A 388 6.90 -5.41 11.14
N ASP A 389 6.60 -5.71 9.87
CA ASP A 389 7.49 -5.46 8.73
C ASP A 389 8.06 -4.03 8.73
N CYS A 390 7.21 -3.03 8.97
CA CYS A 390 7.59 -1.63 8.98
C CYS A 390 8.49 -1.26 10.16
N GLN A 391 8.30 -1.89 11.33
CA GLN A 391 9.20 -1.75 12.48
C GLN A 391 10.56 -2.36 12.18
N LEU A 392 10.59 -3.53 11.52
CA LEU A 392 11.84 -4.18 11.08
C LEU A 392 12.59 -3.32 10.05
N SER A 393 11.90 -2.77 9.05
CA SER A 393 12.49 -1.83 8.08
C SER A 393 13.09 -0.60 8.75
N MET A 394 12.43 -0.06 9.78
CA MET A 394 12.97 1.07 10.54
C MET A 394 14.21 0.69 11.37
N LEU A 395 14.19 -0.43 12.10
CA LEU A 395 15.34 -0.89 12.87
C LEU A 395 16.54 -1.20 11.97
N ASN A 396 16.29 -1.83 10.83
CA ASN A 396 17.32 -2.07 9.82
C ASN A 396 17.94 -0.76 9.31
N ALA A 397 17.09 0.24 9.02
CA ALA A 397 17.55 1.57 8.60
C ALA A 397 18.36 2.27 9.70
N ILE A 398 17.98 2.16 10.97
CA ILE A 398 18.74 2.70 12.12
C ILE A 398 20.12 2.05 12.19
N ALA A 399 20.21 0.72 12.17
CA ALA A 399 21.51 0.02 12.22
C ALA A 399 22.42 0.45 11.06
N THR A 400 21.88 0.44 9.84
CA THR A 400 22.64 0.79 8.64
C THR A 400 23.10 2.24 8.66
N ALA A 401 22.22 3.17 9.04
CA ALA A 401 22.54 4.59 9.11
C ALA A 401 23.57 4.88 10.22
N ALA A 402 23.48 4.21 11.36
CA ALA A 402 24.45 4.38 12.46
C ALA A 402 25.85 3.91 12.06
N VAL A 403 25.95 2.72 11.46
CA VAL A 403 27.23 2.17 10.98
C VAL A 403 27.88 3.06 9.91
N MET A 404 27.05 3.73 9.10
CA MET A 404 27.53 4.68 8.09
C MET A 404 27.78 6.10 8.64
N GLY A 405 27.58 6.34 9.94
CA GLY A 405 27.77 7.65 10.57
C GLY A 405 26.75 8.71 10.16
N GLU A 406 25.60 8.29 9.62
CA GLU A 406 24.51 9.17 9.19
C GLU A 406 23.68 9.63 10.38
N ILE A 407 23.53 8.78 11.41
CA ILE A 407 22.87 9.08 12.68
C ILE A 407 23.83 8.86 13.86
N SER A 408 23.71 9.69 14.90
CA SER A 408 24.44 9.53 16.17
C SER A 408 23.53 9.60 17.39
N GLU A 409 22.38 10.29 17.29
CA GLU A 409 21.38 10.39 18.34
C GLU A 409 19.99 10.33 17.75
N LEU A 410 19.11 9.55 18.38
CA LEU A 410 17.71 9.40 18.06
C LEU A 410 16.88 9.78 19.28
N THR A 411 16.16 10.89 19.21
CA THR A 411 15.16 11.26 20.21
C THR A 411 13.77 10.96 19.69
N ILE A 412 12.98 10.24 20.46
CA ILE A 412 11.58 10.00 20.19
C ILE A 412 10.82 10.92 21.16
N LEU A 413 9.97 11.82 20.66
CA LEU A 413 9.08 12.69 21.46
C LEU A 413 7.59 12.35 21.25
N GLY A 414 6.82 12.16 22.34
CA GLY A 414 5.41 11.73 22.27
C GLY A 414 4.64 11.99 23.56
N TYR A 415 3.38 11.54 23.65
CA TYR A 415 2.54 11.74 24.83
C TYR A 415 2.00 10.41 25.38
N ASN A 416 2.31 10.12 26.65
CA ASN A 416 2.07 8.83 27.31
C ASN A 416 0.61 8.37 27.21
N SER A 417 -0.36 9.27 27.39
CA SER A 417 -1.77 8.91 27.37
C SER A 417 -2.21 8.36 26.01
N ARG A 418 -1.68 8.88 24.90
CA ARG A 418 -1.98 8.34 23.56
C ARG A 418 -1.28 7.02 23.36
N ALA A 419 0.00 6.94 23.70
CA ALA A 419 0.79 5.74 23.50
C ALA A 419 0.31 4.55 24.37
N ASN A 420 -0.36 4.79 25.49
CA ASN A 420 -1.01 3.74 26.29
C ASN A 420 -2.25 3.14 25.63
N GLN A 421 -2.93 3.83 24.70
CA GLN A 421 -4.10 3.29 24.00
C GLN A 421 -3.76 2.12 23.06
N HIS A 422 -2.47 1.96 22.76
CA HIS A 422 -1.96 0.93 21.85
C HIS A 422 -1.28 -0.24 22.58
N PHE A 423 -1.27 -0.23 23.90
CA PHE A 423 -0.52 -1.20 24.70
C PHE A 423 -1.47 -2.00 25.58
N ASP A 424 -1.54 -3.30 25.33
CA ASP A 424 -2.36 -4.22 26.12
C ASP A 424 -1.69 -4.42 27.50
N ARG A 425 -2.48 -4.41 28.58
CA ARG A 425 -1.98 -4.72 29.92
C ARG A 425 -1.93 -6.23 30.09
N ASP A 426 -0.79 -6.77 30.51
CA ASP A 426 -0.70 -8.17 30.92
C ASP A 426 -1.44 -8.35 32.26
N GLU A 427 -2.42 -9.26 32.34
CA GLU A 427 -3.29 -9.43 33.53
C GLU A 427 -2.50 -9.70 34.83
N ASP A 428 -1.32 -10.30 34.72
CA ASP A 428 -0.46 -10.69 35.86
C ASP A 428 0.56 -9.60 36.28
N SER A 429 0.52 -8.41 35.67
CA SER A 429 1.52 -7.36 35.90
C SER A 429 1.08 -6.30 36.93
N THR A 430 1.96 -6.02 37.89
CA THR A 430 1.75 -5.01 38.95
C THR A 430 2.05 -3.58 38.52
N GLY A 431 2.81 -3.39 37.43
CA GLY A 431 3.19 -2.07 36.92
C GLY A 431 2.10 -1.36 36.12
N THR A 432 2.26 -0.06 35.89
CA THR A 432 1.38 0.70 34.97
C THR A 432 1.69 0.38 33.51
N THR A 433 0.72 0.58 32.60
CA THR A 433 0.92 0.42 31.14
C THR A 433 2.12 1.20 30.61
N THR A 434 2.38 2.38 31.18
CA THR A 434 3.51 3.23 30.79
C THR A 434 4.85 2.62 31.20
N GLU A 435 4.98 2.13 32.43
CA GLU A 435 6.19 1.46 32.92
C GLU A 435 6.51 0.21 32.08
N GLN A 436 5.51 -0.64 31.87
CA GLN A 436 5.66 -1.86 31.07
C GLN A 436 6.14 -1.58 29.66
N ARG A 437 5.57 -0.55 29.03
CA ARG A 437 5.96 -0.13 27.69
C ARG A 437 7.44 0.26 27.64
N PHE A 438 7.91 1.08 28.58
CA PHE A 438 9.32 1.49 28.61
C PHE A 438 10.27 0.33 28.94
N VAL A 439 9.86 -0.61 29.79
CA VAL A 439 10.62 -1.86 30.01
C VAL A 439 10.73 -2.67 28.72
N ARG A 440 9.65 -2.81 27.94
CA ARG A 440 9.70 -3.51 26.64
C ARG A 440 10.59 -2.77 25.63
N TYR A 441 10.51 -1.44 25.55
CA TYR A 441 11.41 -0.66 24.67
C TYR A 441 12.87 -0.80 25.08
N GLU A 442 13.18 -0.66 26.37
CA GLU A 442 14.53 -0.80 26.90
C GLU A 442 15.09 -2.17 26.54
N THR A 443 14.34 -3.23 26.83
CA THR A 443 14.74 -4.61 26.56
C THR A 443 14.95 -4.84 25.07
N LEU A 444 14.05 -4.36 24.20
CA LEU A 444 14.19 -4.49 22.75
C LEU A 444 15.47 -3.83 22.25
N PHE A 445 15.65 -2.54 22.54
CA PHE A 445 16.76 -1.77 21.98
C PHE A 445 18.11 -2.18 22.56
N ARG A 446 18.19 -2.50 23.86
CA ARG A 446 19.44 -3.04 24.45
C ARG A 446 19.83 -4.37 23.81
N ASN A 447 18.87 -5.29 23.66
CA ASN A 447 19.12 -6.57 22.99
C ASN A 447 19.51 -6.36 21.52
N PHE A 448 18.83 -5.44 20.81
CA PHE A 448 19.14 -5.10 19.43
C PHE A 448 20.56 -4.54 19.28
N ILE A 449 20.98 -3.61 20.14
CA ILE A 449 22.33 -3.04 20.10
C ILE A 449 23.37 -4.11 20.42
N ALA A 450 23.14 -4.90 21.48
CA ALA A 450 24.08 -5.92 21.94
C ALA A 450 24.24 -7.07 20.94
N SER A 451 23.14 -7.69 20.50
CA SER A 451 23.17 -8.84 19.59
C SER A 451 23.80 -8.51 18.24
N ASN A 452 23.65 -7.27 17.77
CA ASN A 452 24.18 -6.83 16.48
C ASN A 452 25.51 -6.06 16.60
N LYS A 453 26.09 -6.00 17.81
CA LYS A 453 27.37 -5.30 18.11
C LYS A 453 27.38 -3.85 17.63
N LEU A 454 26.26 -3.15 17.78
CA LEU A 454 26.10 -1.76 17.34
C LEU A 454 26.62 -0.72 18.35
N GLY A 455 27.10 -1.15 19.53
CA GLY A 455 27.51 -0.24 20.61
C GLY A 455 28.61 0.75 20.23
N ASP A 456 29.49 0.38 19.31
CA ASP A 456 30.55 1.27 18.81
C ASP A 456 30.02 2.38 17.87
N TYR A 457 28.78 2.25 17.38
CA TYR A 457 28.16 3.14 16.39
C TYR A 457 26.95 3.90 16.96
N LEU A 458 26.26 3.32 17.93
CA LEU A 458 25.22 3.93 18.75
C LEU A 458 25.69 3.92 20.20
N ALA A 459 26.33 5.02 20.61
CA ALA A 459 26.83 5.17 21.97
C ALA A 459 25.71 5.02 23.01
N ASP A 460 26.07 4.70 24.25
CA ASP A 460 25.14 4.69 25.38
C ASP A 460 24.40 6.03 25.49
N SER A 461 23.10 5.98 25.76
CA SER A 461 22.20 7.14 25.76
C SER A 461 22.00 7.85 24.41
N SER A 462 22.28 7.18 23.29
CA SER A 462 22.00 7.71 21.95
C SER A 462 20.52 7.62 21.59
N ILE A 463 19.75 6.73 22.22
CA ILE A 463 18.30 6.60 21.99
C ILE A 463 17.54 7.10 23.23
N LYS A 464 16.71 8.13 23.05
CA LYS A 464 15.96 8.78 24.13
C LYS A 464 14.46 8.75 23.87
N PHE A 465 13.68 8.46 24.90
CA PHE A 465 12.23 8.57 24.87
C PHE A 465 11.76 9.68 25.80
N ASN A 466 11.18 10.71 25.21
CA ASN A 466 10.72 11.89 25.91
C ASN A 466 9.19 11.98 25.91
N ASN A 467 8.59 12.05 27.09
CA ASN A 467 7.17 12.32 27.27
C ASN A 467 6.92 13.83 27.33
N ALA A 468 6.16 14.36 26.39
CA ALA A 468 5.78 15.76 26.33
C ALA A 468 4.82 16.14 27.48
N PRO A 469 4.83 17.41 27.91
CA PRO A 469 3.96 17.88 28.98
C PRO A 469 2.49 18.03 28.54
N ASN A 470 2.26 18.25 27.25
CA ASN A 470 0.94 18.49 26.68
C ASN A 470 0.66 17.49 25.57
N ASP A 471 -0.62 17.16 25.42
CA ASP A 471 -1.11 16.27 24.40
C ASP A 471 -0.88 16.86 23.00
N PHE A 472 -0.11 16.18 22.14
CA PHE A 472 0.06 16.55 20.73
C PHE A 472 0.03 15.32 19.81
N HIS A 473 -0.55 15.43 18.61
CA HIS A 473 -0.52 14.38 17.59
C HIS A 473 -0.02 15.03 16.31
N ASN A 474 1.18 14.68 15.91
CA ASN A 474 1.78 15.23 14.71
C ASN A 474 2.76 14.22 14.15
N ARG A 475 3.20 14.42 12.90
CA ARG A 475 3.99 13.43 12.20
C ARG A 475 5.26 14.03 11.62
N TYR A 476 5.91 14.90 12.41
CA TYR A 476 7.12 15.61 11.98
C TYR A 476 8.36 14.89 12.46
N TRP A 477 9.26 14.60 11.53
CA TRP A 477 10.59 14.07 11.81
C TRP A 477 11.58 15.16 11.42
N PHE A 478 12.44 15.55 12.35
CA PHE A 478 13.28 16.72 12.15
C PHE A 478 14.64 16.54 12.81
N SER A 479 15.60 17.32 12.34
CA SER A 479 16.94 17.34 12.93
C SER A 479 17.17 18.58 13.78
N LEU A 480 17.94 18.40 14.84
CA LEU A 480 18.40 19.47 15.70
C LEU A 480 19.79 19.95 15.27
N SER A 481 19.96 21.27 15.29
CA SER A 481 21.27 21.90 15.16
C SER A 481 22.24 21.41 16.25
N ALA A 482 23.54 21.57 16.03
CA ALA A 482 24.55 21.15 17.01
C ALA A 482 24.36 21.78 18.40
N ASP A 483 23.91 23.04 18.46
CA ASP A 483 23.56 23.73 19.72
C ASP A 483 22.15 23.37 20.26
N ARG A 484 21.43 22.52 19.52
CA ARG A 484 20.07 22.03 19.75
C ARG A 484 19.00 23.12 19.82
N LYS A 485 19.28 24.36 19.40
CA LYS A 485 18.34 25.49 19.55
C LYS A 485 17.40 25.68 18.36
N LYS A 486 17.68 25.06 17.21
CA LYS A 486 16.91 25.23 15.97
C LYS A 486 16.72 23.89 15.26
N LEU A 487 15.63 23.80 14.49
CA LEU A 487 15.47 22.71 13.53
C LEU A 487 16.23 23.06 12.25
N GLU A 488 17.03 22.13 11.74
CA GLU A 488 17.75 22.33 10.48
C GLU A 488 16.91 21.84 9.30
N LYS A 489 16.33 20.65 9.42
CA LYS A 489 15.50 20.02 8.39
C LYS A 489 14.27 19.38 9.02
N CYS A 490 13.19 19.29 8.25
CA CYS A 490 11.95 18.67 8.70
C CYS A 490 11.27 17.93 7.55
N ILE A 491 10.73 16.75 7.84
CA ILE A 491 9.87 15.96 6.96
C ILE A 491 8.56 15.65 7.69
N VAL A 492 7.45 15.70 6.96
CA VAL A 492 6.17 15.13 7.40
C VAL A 492 6.09 13.68 6.92
N VAL A 493 5.74 12.77 7.82
CA VAL A 493 5.52 11.34 7.53
C VAL A 493 4.04 11.04 7.73
N THR A 494 3.27 10.71 6.70
CA THR A 494 1.80 10.73 6.83
C THR A 494 1.18 9.55 7.60
N THR A 495 1.93 8.55 8.08
CA THR A 495 1.37 7.40 8.83
C THR A 495 2.23 6.92 10.01
N SER A 496 1.67 6.07 10.87
CA SER A 496 2.36 5.48 12.02
C SER A 496 3.26 4.31 11.61
N ILE A 497 4.46 4.21 12.17
CA ILE A 497 5.44 3.14 11.86
C ILE A 497 4.87 1.73 12.02
N GLY A 498 3.97 1.50 12.99
CA GLY A 498 3.41 0.16 13.25
C GLY A 498 2.36 -0.33 12.24
N ASN A 499 1.89 0.51 11.31
CA ASN A 499 0.76 0.18 10.43
C ASN A 499 0.86 0.91 9.06
N MET A 500 2.02 0.85 8.42
CA MET A 500 2.21 1.49 7.11
C MET A 500 1.77 0.55 5.98
N PHE A 501 0.65 0.87 5.35
CA PHE A 501 0.26 0.34 4.04
C PHE A 501 0.59 1.34 2.92
N GLU A 502 0.46 2.62 3.25
CA GLU A 502 0.85 3.76 2.43
C GLU A 502 1.46 4.82 3.35
N VAL A 503 2.50 5.52 2.89
CA VAL A 503 3.12 6.62 3.62
C VAL A 503 3.71 7.64 2.66
N ASP A 504 3.43 8.91 2.90
CA ASP A 504 4.06 10.04 2.22
C ASP A 504 5.17 10.60 3.10
N PHE A 505 6.29 10.89 2.47
CA PHE A 505 7.42 11.62 3.02
C PHE A 505 7.49 12.98 2.32
N LEU A 506 7.14 14.03 3.05
CA LEU A 506 7.01 15.38 2.52
C LEU A 506 8.04 16.31 3.19
N PRO A 507 9.11 16.72 2.50
CA PRO A 507 10.06 17.68 3.05
C PRO A 507 9.42 19.06 3.20
N ILE A 508 9.75 19.75 4.29
CA ILE A 508 9.33 21.13 4.52
C ILE A 508 10.49 22.03 4.15
N THR A 509 10.32 22.74 3.04
CA THR A 509 11.34 23.66 2.50
C THR A 509 11.01 25.12 2.76
N ASP A 510 9.78 25.43 3.19
CA ASP A 510 9.37 26.79 3.54
C ASP A 510 9.94 27.21 4.90
N GLN A 511 10.75 28.27 4.91
CA GLN A 511 11.45 28.73 6.11
C GLN A 511 10.51 29.25 7.20
N ALA A 512 9.37 29.83 6.82
CA ALA A 512 8.39 30.32 7.79
C ALA A 512 7.70 29.14 8.50
N GLN A 513 7.33 28.09 7.78
CA GLN A 513 6.81 26.85 8.34
C GLN A 513 7.85 26.17 9.25
N LEU A 514 9.11 26.05 8.83
CA LEU A 514 10.18 25.50 9.67
C LEU A 514 10.34 26.29 10.97
N THR A 515 10.24 27.62 10.91
CA THR A 515 10.33 28.48 12.11
C THR A 515 9.15 28.24 13.05
N GLN A 516 7.92 28.13 12.53
CA GLN A 516 6.73 27.82 13.34
C GLN A 516 6.82 26.45 14.01
N ILE A 517 7.26 25.43 13.25
CA ILE A 517 7.47 24.07 13.75
C ILE A 517 8.56 24.08 14.83
N THR A 518 9.67 24.78 14.59
CA THR A 518 10.74 24.95 15.58
C THR A 518 10.20 25.51 16.89
N MET A 519 9.44 26.60 16.87
CA MET A 519 8.88 27.20 18.09
C MET A 519 7.98 26.22 18.85
N LYS A 520 7.15 25.45 18.15
CA LYS A 520 6.24 24.47 18.76
C LYS A 520 7.00 23.29 19.39
N TYR A 521 7.86 22.63 18.62
CA TYR A 521 8.51 21.39 19.07
C TYR A 521 9.67 21.62 20.01
N PHE A 522 10.37 22.74 19.89
CA PHE A 522 11.43 23.07 20.84
C PHE A 522 10.87 23.25 22.25
N ASN A 523 9.71 23.90 22.40
CA ASN A 523 9.03 23.98 23.69
C ASN A 523 8.60 22.60 24.20
N LEU A 524 8.02 21.75 23.35
CA LEU A 524 7.63 20.39 23.75
C LEU A 524 8.84 19.55 24.20
N LEU A 525 9.96 19.60 23.46
CA LEU A 525 11.20 18.92 23.82
C LEU A 525 11.80 19.47 25.11
N LYS A 526 11.91 20.79 25.24
CA LYS A 526 12.52 21.45 26.41
C LYS A 526 11.80 21.13 27.71
N PHE A 527 10.48 21.01 27.66
CA PHE A 527 9.65 20.71 28.83
C PHE A 527 9.23 19.24 28.92
N SER A 528 9.75 18.38 28.04
CA SER A 528 9.48 16.95 28.10
C SER A 528 10.24 16.29 29.25
N LYS A 529 9.62 15.26 29.83
CA LYS A 529 10.27 14.37 30.79
C LYS A 529 10.97 13.26 30.02
N ASN A 530 12.26 13.07 30.26
CA ASN A 530 12.97 11.90 29.76
C ASN A 530 12.51 10.67 30.57
N GLU A 531 11.90 9.70 29.90
CA GLU A 531 11.39 8.47 30.51
C GLU A 531 12.37 7.30 30.35
N LEU A 532 13.20 7.31 29.31
CA LEU A 532 14.15 6.24 29.00
C LEU A 532 15.32 6.77 28.17
N SER A 533 16.53 6.35 28.54
CA SER A 533 17.78 6.61 27.83
C SER A 533 18.54 5.29 27.69
N ILE A 534 18.83 4.88 26.45
CA ILE A 534 19.48 3.59 26.13
C ILE A 534 20.85 3.87 25.56
#